data_AF-A0A3D3JWH8-F1
#
_entry.id   AF-A0A3D3JWH8-F1
#
_cell.length_a   1.000
_cell.length_b   1.000
_cell.length_c   1.000
_cell.angle_alpha   90.00
_cell.angle_beta   90.00
_cell.angle_gamma   90.00
#
_symmetry.space_group_name_H-M   'P 1'
#
loop_
_entity.id
_entity.type
_entity.pdbx_description
1 polymer ?
#
loop_
_entity_poly.entity_id
_entity_poly.type
_entity_poly.pdbx_seq_one_letter_code
_entity_poly.pdbx_strand_id
1 'polypeptide(L)'
;MFTSGQIQNMLATAVVLGVLGILILMATEIQKWRKKRTIVHGMQLFVRMMGGMLMLILLAHLFGGIMYAQPGDLPTAQFVLYWIKCVLLALALCLVAVVDVLLIMRHRQQHRKRLQNLAIDLLSETHELAAGSKQ
;
A
#
# COMPACT_ATOMS: atom_id res chain seq x y z
N MET A 1 -23.84 14.65 24.89
CA MET A 1 -23.37 15.89 24.24
C MET A 1 -21.85 15.92 24.45
N PHE A 2 -21.05 15.65 23.41
CA PHE A 2 -19.59 15.67 23.56
C PHE A 2 -19.11 17.12 23.58
N THR A 3 -18.20 17.45 24.51
CA THR A 3 -17.58 18.78 24.52
C THR A 3 -16.60 18.90 23.34
N SER A 4 -16.39 20.11 22.83
CA SER A 4 -15.44 20.39 21.73
C SER A 4 -14.04 19.82 22.00
N GLY A 5 -13.59 19.87 23.26
CA GLY A 5 -12.32 19.26 23.69
C GLY A 5 -12.28 17.73 23.63
N GLN A 6 -13.41 17.03 23.88
CA GLN A 6 -13.47 15.57 23.73
C GLN A 6 -13.36 15.15 22.27
N ILE A 7 -14.02 15.88 21.36
CA ILE A 7 -13.96 15.59 19.91
C ILE A 7 -12.53 15.79 19.39
N GLN A 8 -11.85 16.87 19.80
CA GLN A 8 -10.46 17.11 19.44
C GLN A 8 -9.53 16.01 19.95
N ASN A 9 -9.69 15.57 21.21
CA ASN A 9 -8.87 14.50 21.77
C ASN A 9 -9.10 13.15 21.07
N MET A 10 -10.35 12.82 20.72
CA MET A 10 -10.69 11.61 19.96
C MET A 10 -10.10 11.63 18.54
N LEU A 11 -10.18 12.78 17.85
CA LEU A 11 -9.57 12.94 16.53
C LEU A 11 -8.03 12.85 16.60
N ALA A 12 -7.42 13.49 17.59
CA ALA A 12 -5.97 13.44 17.78
C ALA A 12 -5.47 12.01 18.07
N THR A 13 -6.15 11.26 18.95
CA THR A 13 -5.80 9.86 19.22
C THR A 13 -5.98 8.97 18.00
N ALA A 14 -7.06 9.14 17.23
CA ALA A 14 -7.28 8.41 15.98
C ALA A 14 -6.16 8.66 14.95
N VAL A 15 -5.71 9.90 14.80
CA VAL A 15 -4.59 10.25 13.91
C VAL A 15 -3.29 9.64 14.40
N VAL A 16 -2.97 9.74 15.69
CA VAL A 16 -1.75 9.16 16.27
C VAL A 16 -1.72 7.64 16.05
N LEU A 17 -2.83 6.95 16.31
CA LEU A 17 -2.95 5.50 16.07
C LEU A 17 -2.83 5.16 14.57
N GLY A 18 -3.42 5.96 13.69
CA GLY A 18 -3.31 5.80 12.24
C GLY A 18 -1.86 5.92 11.75
N VAL A 19 -1.15 6.96 12.20
CA VAL A 19 0.27 7.17 11.87
C VAL A 19 1.13 6.02 12.40
N LEU A 20 0.92 5.61 13.66
CA LEU A 20 1.61 4.46 14.26
C LEU A 20 1.39 3.18 13.46
N GLY A 21 0.16 2.91 13.04
CA GLY A 21 -0.17 1.74 12.22
C GLY A 21 0.59 1.72 10.89
N ILE A 22 0.64 2.86 10.19
CA ILE A 22 1.38 3.00 8.93
C ILE A 22 2.88 2.78 9.15
N LEU A 23 3.46 3.37 10.19
CA LEU A 23 4.88 3.23 10.51
C LEU A 23 5.24 1.79 10.87
N ILE A 24 4.41 1.10 11.65
CA ILE A 24 4.61 -0.32 12.00
C ILE A 24 4.55 -1.17 10.74
N LEU A 25 3.55 -0.97 9.88
CA LEU A 25 3.43 -1.71 8.62
C LEU A 25 4.68 -1.50 7.75
N MET A 26 5.12 -0.25 7.55
CA MET A 26 6.37 0.04 6.83
C MET A 26 7.58 -0.64 7.47
N ALA A 27 7.75 -0.53 8.78
CA ALA A 27 8.88 -1.11 9.50
C ALA A 27 8.91 -2.64 9.34
N THR A 28 7.76 -3.31 9.44
CA THR A 28 7.68 -4.76 9.25
C THR A 28 8.02 -5.17 7.82
N GLU A 29 7.65 -4.37 6.82
CA GLU A 29 7.97 -4.63 5.41
C GLU A 29 9.46 -4.44 5.11
N ILE A 30 10.06 -3.37 5.62
CA ILE A 30 11.50 -3.11 5.52
C ILE A 30 12.29 -4.24 6.21
N GLN A 31 11.85 -4.69 7.39
CA GLN A 31 12.50 -5.79 8.10
C GLN A 31 12.41 -7.11 7.32
N LYS A 32 11.25 -7.40 6.71
CA LYS A 32 11.06 -8.58 5.86
C LYS A 32 11.92 -8.52 4.60
N TRP A 33 12.11 -7.33 4.02
CA TRP A 33 13.01 -7.10 2.90
C TRP A 33 14.48 -7.31 3.27
N ARG A 34 14.96 -6.71 4.38
CA ARG A 34 16.34 -6.88 4.86
C ARG A 34 16.71 -8.34 5.12
N LYS A 35 15.77 -9.15 5.60
CA LYS A 35 16.00 -10.57 5.85
C LYS A 35 16.01 -11.44 4.57
N LYS A 36 15.91 -10.84 3.36
CA LYS A 36 15.80 -11.53 2.06
C LYS A 36 14.69 -12.59 2.00
N ARG A 37 13.73 -12.56 2.94
CA ARG A 37 12.62 -13.52 3.05
C ARG A 37 11.40 -13.13 2.23
N THR A 38 11.56 -12.20 1.29
CA THR A 38 10.48 -11.74 0.42
C THR A 38 10.82 -12.07 -1.02
N ILE A 39 9.92 -12.83 -1.66
CA ILE A 39 9.89 -13.10 -3.11
C ILE A 39 9.39 -11.85 -3.87
N VAL A 40 9.52 -10.66 -3.28
CA VAL A 40 8.87 -9.44 -3.74
C VAL A 40 9.95 -8.52 -4.32
N HIS A 41 9.78 -8.13 -5.58
CA HIS A 41 10.68 -7.22 -6.28
C HIS A 41 10.80 -5.90 -5.51
N GLY A 42 12.02 -5.32 -5.44
CA GLY A 42 12.26 -4.04 -4.76
C GLY A 42 11.36 -2.91 -5.26
N MET A 43 10.90 -2.98 -6.51
CA MET A 43 9.94 -2.04 -7.10
C MET A 43 8.58 -2.05 -6.39
N GLN A 44 8.08 -3.21 -5.93
CA GLN A 44 6.82 -3.29 -5.20
C GLN A 44 6.96 -2.72 -3.79
N LEU A 45 8.08 -2.98 -3.11
CA LEU A 45 8.39 -2.35 -1.83
C LEU A 45 8.46 -0.82 -1.98
N PHE A 46 9.08 -0.32 -3.05
CA PHE A 46 9.17 1.11 -3.33
C PHE A 46 7.79 1.75 -3.55
N VAL A 47 6.93 1.16 -4.39
CA VAL A 47 5.55 1.64 -4.62
C VAL A 47 4.76 1.69 -3.32
N ARG A 48 4.92 0.68 -2.47
CA ARG A 48 4.21 0.61 -1.19
C ARG A 48 4.70 1.63 -0.17
N MET A 49 6.02 1.86 -0.12
CA MET A 49 6.62 2.93 0.69
C MET A 49 6.14 4.31 0.23
N MET A 50 6.08 4.55 -1.08
CA MET A 50 5.50 5.77 -1.64
C MET A 50 4.03 5.93 -1.27
N GLY A 51 3.23 4.87 -1.37
CA GLY A 51 1.82 4.88 -0.98
C GLY A 51 1.62 5.21 0.50
N GLY A 52 2.40 4.59 1.39
CA GLY A 52 2.33 4.91 2.82
C GLY A 52 2.78 6.34 3.14
N MET A 53 3.79 6.87 2.45
CA MET A 53 4.21 8.27 2.62
C MET A 53 3.13 9.25 2.14
N LEU A 54 2.53 9.01 0.97
CA LEU A 54 1.41 9.80 0.46
C LEU A 54 0.22 9.78 1.42
N MET A 55 -0.04 8.64 2.07
CA MET A 55 -1.12 8.49 3.04
C MET A 55 -0.87 9.33 4.30
N LEU A 56 0.38 9.39 4.79
CA LEU A 56 0.76 10.28 5.88
C LEU A 56 0.60 11.77 5.50
N ILE A 57 0.99 12.14 4.28
CA ILE A 57 0.82 13.51 3.77
C ILE A 57 -0.67 13.88 3.70
N LEU A 58 -1.51 12.96 3.20
CA LEU A 58 -2.96 13.17 3.15
C LEU A 58 -3.56 13.31 4.55
N LEU A 59 -3.16 12.46 5.51
CA LEU A 59 -3.60 12.54 6.91
C LEU A 59 -3.23 13.88 7.54
N ALA A 60 -2.00 14.35 7.31
CA ALA A 60 -1.54 15.64 7.80
C ALA A 60 -2.36 16.81 7.22
N HIS A 61 -2.66 16.78 5.91
CA HIS A 61 -3.50 17.79 5.27
C HIS A 61 -4.96 17.70 5.71
N LEU A 62 -5.53 16.52 5.87
CA LEU A 62 -6.90 16.39 6.37
C LEU A 62 -7.02 16.94 7.78
N PHE A 63 -6.10 16.61 8.67
CA PHE A 63 -6.11 17.11 10.04
C PHE A 63 -5.83 18.62 10.10
N GLY A 64 -4.84 19.10 9.34
CA GLY A 64 -4.57 20.53 9.21
C GLY A 64 -5.78 21.32 8.69
N GLY A 65 -6.49 20.76 7.70
CA GLY A 65 -7.70 21.35 7.15
C GLY A 65 -8.85 21.41 8.16
N ILE A 66 -9.09 20.31 8.87
CA ILE A 66 -10.17 20.24 9.87
C ILE A 66 -9.91 21.17 11.06
N MET A 67 -8.65 21.29 11.50
CA MET A 67 -8.31 22.06 12.70
C MET A 67 -8.06 23.55 12.42
N TYR A 68 -7.52 23.90 11.25
CA TYR A 68 -7.06 25.27 10.96
C TYR A 68 -7.78 25.94 9.78
N ALA A 69 -8.42 25.18 8.89
CA ALA A 69 -9.22 25.77 7.80
C ALA A 69 -10.70 25.80 8.20
N GLN A 70 -11.05 26.70 9.11
CA GLN A 70 -12.46 26.94 9.44
C GLN A 70 -13.17 27.74 8.34
N PRO A 71 -14.45 27.44 8.05
CA PRO A 71 -15.25 28.20 7.11
C PRO A 71 -15.51 29.60 7.68
N GLY A 72 -14.66 30.57 7.33
CA GLY A 72 -14.75 31.96 7.79
C GLY A 72 -13.43 32.71 7.78
N ASP A 73 -12.31 32.01 8.03
CA ASP A 73 -10.98 32.64 8.17
C ASP A 73 -10.21 32.79 6.87
N LEU A 74 -10.57 32.03 5.82
CA LEU A 74 -9.91 32.07 4.52
C LEU A 74 -10.87 32.48 3.40
N PRO A 75 -10.37 33.16 2.34
CA PRO A 75 -11.13 33.38 1.13
C PRO A 75 -11.64 32.05 0.59
N THR A 76 -12.93 31.98 0.22
CA THR A 76 -13.60 30.75 -0.23
C THR A 76 -12.83 30.01 -1.32
N ALA A 77 -12.16 30.75 -2.21
CA ALA A 77 -11.30 30.17 -3.25
C ALA A 77 -10.11 29.37 -2.69
N GLN A 78 -9.45 29.85 -1.64
CA GLN A 78 -8.32 29.16 -1.01
C GLN A 78 -8.77 27.92 -0.24
N PHE A 79 -9.92 28.00 0.44
CA PHE A 79 -10.54 26.84 1.09
C PHE A 79 -10.88 25.75 0.07
N VAL A 80 -11.55 26.09 -1.03
CA VAL A 80 -11.90 25.13 -2.08
C VAL A 80 -10.65 24.53 -2.73
N LEU A 81 -9.63 25.33 -3.04
CA LEU A 81 -8.36 24.84 -3.60
C LEU A 81 -7.63 23.87 -2.65
N TYR A 82 -7.70 24.12 -1.34
CA TYR A 82 -7.13 23.23 -0.34
C TYR A 82 -7.77 21.84 -0.39
N TRP A 83 -9.11 21.77 -0.40
CA TRP A 83 -9.82 20.50 -0.50
C TRP A 83 -9.62 19.80 -1.84
N ILE A 84 -9.54 20.55 -2.95
CA ILE A 84 -9.18 20.00 -4.26
C ILE A 84 -7.81 19.31 -4.20
N LYS A 85 -6.81 19.91 -3.55
CA LYS A 85 -5.50 19.26 -3.35
C LYS A 85 -5.61 17.96 -2.57
N CYS A 86 -6.41 17.93 -1.50
CA CYS A 86 -6.65 16.69 -0.75
C CYS A 86 -7.31 15.60 -1.61
N VAL A 87 -8.30 15.96 -2.44
CA VAL A 87 -8.96 15.03 -3.36
C VAL A 87 -7.97 14.51 -4.41
N LEU A 88 -7.13 15.37 -4.99
CA LEU A 88 -6.08 14.95 -5.93
C LEU A 88 -5.07 14.00 -5.28
N LEU A 89 -4.68 14.26 -4.03
CA LEU A 89 -3.80 13.35 -3.27
C LEU A 89 -4.47 11.99 -3.01
N ALA A 90 -5.75 11.98 -2.67
CA ALA A 90 -6.53 10.76 -2.50
C ALA A 90 -6.63 9.96 -3.81
N LEU A 91 -6.85 10.62 -4.94
CA LEU A 91 -6.84 9.99 -6.26
C LEU A 91 -5.46 9.39 -6.60
N ALA A 92 -4.37 10.13 -6.31
CA ALA A 92 -3.02 9.62 -6.50
C ALA A 92 -2.76 8.36 -5.65
N LEU A 93 -3.23 8.34 -4.40
CA LEU A 93 -3.18 7.16 -3.54
C LEU A 93 -3.95 5.97 -4.11
N CYS A 94 -5.14 6.19 -4.66
CA CYS A 94 -5.90 5.14 -5.34
C CYS A 94 -5.12 4.55 -6.52
N LEU A 95 -4.48 5.39 -7.33
CA LEU A 95 -3.65 4.92 -8.45
C LEU A 95 -2.45 4.10 -7.95
N VAL A 96 -1.77 4.56 -6.91
CA VAL A 96 -0.65 3.82 -6.30
C VAL A 96 -1.12 2.46 -5.76
N ALA A 97 -2.29 2.41 -5.12
CA ALA A 97 -2.88 1.16 -4.63
C ALA A 97 -3.23 0.19 -5.78
N VAL A 98 -3.79 0.69 -6.89
CA VAL A 98 -4.08 -0.13 -8.07
C VAL A 98 -2.80 -0.68 -8.68
N VAL A 99 -1.74 0.15 -8.81
CA VAL A 99 -0.44 -0.29 -9.31
C VAL A 99 0.17 -1.36 -8.41
N ASP A 100 0.10 -1.21 -7.09
CA ASP A 100 0.58 -2.22 -6.13
C ASP A 100 -0.15 -3.56 -6.33
N VAL A 101 -1.48 -3.53 -6.45
CA VAL A 101 -2.29 -4.75 -6.70
C VAL A 101 -1.95 -5.39 -8.04
N LEU A 102 -1.81 -4.60 -9.11
CA LEU A 102 -1.44 -5.11 -10.44
C LEU A 102 -0.05 -5.75 -10.44
N LEU A 103 0.91 -5.16 -9.73
CA LEU A 103 2.26 -5.73 -9.56
C LEU A 103 2.21 -7.07 -8.82
N ILE A 104 1.42 -7.16 -7.74
CA ILE A 104 1.20 -8.42 -7.00
C ILE A 104 0.60 -9.49 -7.91
N MET A 105 -0.42 -9.13 -8.70
CA MET A 105 -1.10 -10.07 -9.59
C MET A 105 -0.16 -10.60 -10.67
N ARG A 106 0.62 -9.72 -11.33
CA ARG A 106 1.61 -10.13 -12.34
C ARG A 106 2.65 -11.07 -11.76
N HIS A 107 3.16 -10.76 -10.57
CA HIS A 107 4.18 -11.58 -9.92
C HIS A 107 3.63 -12.97 -9.54
N ARG A 108 2.42 -13.03 -8.99
CA ARG A 108 1.75 -14.31 -8.67
C ARG A 108 1.48 -15.14 -9.93
N GLN A 109 1.10 -14.51 -11.03
CA GLN A 109 0.91 -15.21 -12.31
C GLN A 109 2.22 -15.78 -12.86
N GLN A 110 3.32 -15.02 -12.83
CA GLN A 110 4.63 -15.53 -13.27
C GLN A 110 5.10 -16.71 -12.40
N HIS A 111 4.89 -16.65 -11.10
CA HIS A 111 5.25 -17.74 -10.20
C HIS A 111 4.41 -19.01 -10.45
N ARG A 112 3.11 -18.86 -10.74
CA ARG A 112 2.25 -19.99 -11.11
C ARG A 112 2.67 -20.62 -12.44
N LYS A 113 3.00 -19.81 -13.45
CA LYS A 113 3.49 -20.32 -14.75
C LYS A 113 4.80 -21.09 -14.61
N ARG A 114 5.74 -20.60 -13.79
CA ARG A 114 6.99 -21.33 -13.50
C ARG A 114 6.74 -22.69 -12.83
N LEU A 115 5.84 -22.74 -11.86
CA LEU A 115 5.47 -24.00 -11.18
C LEU A 115 4.79 -24.98 -12.14
N GLN A 116 3.93 -24.50 -13.04
CA GLN A 116 3.30 -25.36 -14.05
C GLN A 116 4.33 -25.93 -15.04
N ASN A 117 5.27 -25.11 -15.53
CA ASN A 117 6.32 -25.60 -16.43
C ASN A 117 7.22 -26.64 -15.75
N LEU A 118 7.62 -26.42 -14.49
CA LEU A 118 8.39 -27.41 -13.72
C LEU A 118 7.64 -28.73 -13.51
N ALA A 119 6.33 -28.67 -13.27
CA ALA A 119 5.51 -29.87 -13.13
C ALA A 119 5.40 -30.65 -14.47
N ILE A 120 5.34 -29.94 -15.60
CA ILE A 120 5.32 -30.54 -16.93
C ILE A 120 6.66 -31.19 -17.25
N ASP A 121 7.78 -30.52 -16.97
CA ASP A 121 9.13 -31.06 -17.19
C ASP A 121 9.33 -32.36 -16.39
N LEU A 122 9.00 -32.35 -15.08
CA LEU A 122 9.10 -33.54 -14.22
C LEU A 122 8.20 -34.70 -14.68
N LEU A 123 6.98 -34.40 -15.17
CA LEU A 123 6.09 -35.42 -15.75
C LEU A 123 6.65 -36.01 -17.04
N SER A 124 7.29 -35.18 -17.88
CA SER A 124 7.93 -35.68 -19.11
C SER A 124 9.14 -36.57 -18.80
N GLU A 125 9.97 -36.16 -17.84
CA GLU A 125 11.19 -36.86 -17.44
C GLU A 125 10.86 -38.22 -16.80
N THR A 126 9.82 -38.27 -15.95
CA THR A 126 9.33 -39.53 -15.39
C THR A 126 8.72 -40.46 -16.44
N HIS A 127 8.07 -39.92 -17.48
CA HIS A 127 7.53 -40.72 -18.57
C HIS A 127 8.63 -41.33 -19.45
N GLU A 128 9.70 -40.59 -19.73
CA GLU A 128 10.87 -41.11 -20.46
C GLU A 128 11.60 -42.21 -19.67
N LEU A 129 11.80 -42.02 -18.37
CA LEU A 129 12.40 -43.04 -17.50
C LEU A 129 11.56 -44.31 -17.42
N ALA A 130 10.23 -44.19 -17.37
CA ALA A 130 9.33 -45.33 -17.37
C ALA A 130 9.28 -46.07 -18.73
N ALA A 131 9.49 -45.37 -19.84
CA ALA A 131 9.56 -45.95 -21.18
C ALA A 131 10.89 -46.71 -21.40
N GLY A 132 12.02 -46.17 -20.92
CA GLY A 132 13.32 -46.82 -21.00
C GLY A 132 13.46 -48.07 -20.12
N SER A 133 12.68 -48.19 -19.04
CA SER A 133 12.67 -49.36 -18.14
C SER A 133 11.98 -50.61 -18.73
N LYS A 134 11.31 -50.50 -19.88
CA LYS A 134 10.55 -51.61 -20.51
C LYS A 134 11.28 -52.29 -21.67
N GLN A 135 12.51 -51.88 -21.98
CA GLN A 135 13.43 -52.58 -22.90
C GLN A 135 14.44 -53.42 -22.12
#